data_AF-A0A2Z5TTL6-F1
#
_entry.id   AF-A0A2Z5TTL6-F1
#
_cell.length_a   1.000
_cell.length_b   1.000
_cell.length_c   1.000
_cell.angle_alpha   90.00
_cell.angle_beta   90.00
_cell.angle_gamma   90.00
#
_symmetry.space_group_name_H-M   'P 1'
#
loop_
_entity.id
_entity.type
_entity.pdbx_description
1 polymer ?
#
loop_
_entity_poly.entity_id
_entity_poly.type
_entity_poly.pdbx_seq_one_letter_code
_entity_poly.pdbx_strand_id
1 'polypeptide(L)'
;MIHTLYNLADMLAAQHEGISPTLRDDRLREEAKALEQKYMQKCDSQVAAAQETLAGLSLTVTELDNSFNLGRDEWWEQLLSWLVLQGEEAELLSRIRDDLLENRISGQESLINRVSSIRGVEYELGTWSDAVQKARKKAVQELRQLETTSRQDLVNGAVDCHLRLSNANNKNKKKCRLCIYETHLKNYESLVFAVSKKQTEHSMVGNVLLLGQLNQGTWKPCEMERVLRVLVAFVRGRRSNRECLEDGSQHLKMLDAIKKEFRQLRLVWTQLRDQVSAQDELDMAKMRLRIRFPDEPVPQSNKKRNPLQQLSSNIGNTVETIHIIEKHQVAAHETRFETERIVAQGDLRRKIGQLLYLENLRKSRGLDSNPDPCPICQTNLGDKWSVLQCGHCYCMECVRYMVDQSRGGRKVNVKCPICREMTQEDGISYVNLSCKVYESQKDGTAITVRGSHSTKVEAVVHRLLELRAEEPDVKALVFSTWEKVLDVLAHALTENNVSFSRLQPGLKQQEILQNFKNSKPHVTALLLPVRWGAKGLNLVEATHVLLVEPILNPADELQAIGRVHRIGQT
;
A
#
# COMPACT_ATOMS: atom_id res chain seq x y z
N MET A 1 -16.31 0.23 19.68
CA MET A 1 -17.44 1.07 20.12
C MET A 1 -18.78 0.55 19.62
N ILE A 2 -18.95 0.24 18.32
CA ILE A 2 -20.18 -0.43 17.81
C ILE A 2 -20.47 -1.72 18.59
N HIS A 3 -19.47 -2.61 18.70
CA HIS A 3 -19.55 -3.84 19.49
C HIS A 3 -20.11 -3.63 20.90
N THR A 4 -19.57 -2.66 21.64
CA THR A 4 -19.92 -2.42 23.04
C THR A 4 -21.32 -1.83 23.18
N LEU A 5 -21.68 -0.83 22.35
CA LEU A 5 -22.98 -0.17 22.42
C LEU A 5 -24.12 -1.12 22.00
N TYR A 6 -23.92 -1.86 20.90
CA TYR A 6 -24.90 -2.82 20.40
C TYR A 6 -25.16 -3.94 21.41
N ASN A 7 -24.10 -4.58 21.92
CA ASN A 7 -24.25 -5.69 22.86
C ASN A 7 -24.77 -5.24 24.23
N LEU A 8 -24.42 -4.03 24.70
CA LEU A 8 -24.99 -3.48 25.93
C LEU A 8 -26.49 -3.22 25.79
N ALA A 9 -26.91 -2.65 24.66
CA ALA A 9 -28.33 -2.40 24.37
C ALA A 9 -29.15 -3.69 24.26
N ASP A 10 -28.56 -4.78 23.75
CA ASP A 10 -29.19 -6.09 23.72
C ASP A 10 -29.29 -6.74 25.11
N MET A 11 -28.25 -6.59 25.96
CA MET A 11 -28.27 -7.09 27.34
C MET A 11 -29.30 -6.35 28.21
N LEU A 12 -29.42 -5.03 28.07
CA LEU A 12 -30.40 -4.22 28.79
C LEU A 12 -31.84 -4.54 28.35
N ALA A 13 -32.05 -4.77 27.05
CA ALA A 13 -33.36 -5.18 26.53
C ALA A 13 -33.81 -6.56 27.04
N ALA A 14 -32.87 -7.45 27.35
CA ALA A 14 -33.13 -8.77 27.92
C ALA A 14 -33.48 -8.75 29.42
N GLN A 15 -33.38 -7.59 30.09
CA GLN A 15 -33.75 -7.38 31.51
C GLN A 15 -33.13 -8.40 32.48
N HIS A 16 -31.84 -8.69 32.35
CA HIS A 16 -31.13 -9.60 33.25
C HIS A 16 -31.04 -9.07 34.68
N GLU A 17 -31.26 -9.93 35.66
CA GLU A 17 -31.05 -9.64 37.08
C GLU A 17 -29.57 -9.26 37.32
N GLY A 18 -29.34 -8.06 37.87
CA GLY A 18 -28.01 -7.55 38.21
C GLY A 18 -27.47 -6.42 37.32
N ILE A 19 -28.19 -6.01 36.28
CA ILE A 19 -27.81 -4.83 35.47
C ILE A 19 -28.64 -3.63 35.93
N SER A 20 -28.00 -2.68 36.61
CA SER A 20 -28.66 -1.43 37.02
C SER A 20 -28.79 -0.46 35.85
N PRO A 21 -29.96 0.20 35.67
CA PRO A 21 -30.16 1.14 34.59
C PRO A 21 -29.35 2.42 34.79
N THR A 22 -28.94 3.04 33.69
CA THR A 22 -28.26 4.33 33.67
C THR A 22 -29.00 5.35 32.80
N LEU A 23 -28.76 6.64 33.03
CA LEU A 23 -29.35 7.72 32.22
C LEU A 23 -28.92 7.71 30.74
N ARG A 24 -27.96 6.87 30.35
CA ARG A 24 -27.46 6.78 28.97
C ARG A 24 -28.11 5.65 28.16
N ASP A 25 -28.86 4.77 28.81
CA ASP A 25 -29.32 3.51 28.22
C ASP A 25 -30.20 3.71 26.98
N ASP A 26 -31.02 4.76 26.98
CA ASP A 26 -31.95 5.07 25.88
C ASP A 26 -31.25 5.42 24.55
N ARG A 27 -30.03 5.97 24.61
CA ARG A 27 -29.31 6.48 23.41
C ARG A 27 -28.41 5.43 22.76
N LEU A 28 -28.22 4.26 23.39
CA LEU A 28 -27.22 3.28 22.95
C LEU A 28 -27.48 2.74 21.54
N ARG A 29 -28.74 2.43 21.19
CA ARG A 29 -29.10 1.92 19.85
C ARG A 29 -28.93 2.99 18.77
N GLU A 30 -29.25 4.24 19.08
CA GLU A 30 -29.09 5.37 18.16
C GLU A 30 -27.61 5.66 17.90
N GLU A 31 -26.80 5.72 18.96
CA GLU A 31 -25.35 5.92 18.86
C GLU A 31 -24.67 4.78 18.07
N ALA A 32 -25.08 3.53 18.31
CA ALA A 32 -24.58 2.39 17.54
C ALA A 32 -24.91 2.52 16.04
N LYS A 33 -26.16 2.84 15.70
CA LYS A 33 -26.59 3.06 14.31
C LYS A 33 -25.85 4.23 13.65
N ALA A 34 -25.62 5.33 14.37
CA ALA A 34 -24.88 6.47 13.85
C ALA A 34 -23.41 6.11 13.52
N LEU A 35 -22.78 5.26 14.34
CA LEU A 35 -21.43 4.76 14.06
C LEU A 35 -21.40 3.78 12.88
N GLU A 36 -22.40 2.92 12.73
CA GLU A 36 -22.55 2.04 11.57
C GLU A 36 -22.68 2.85 10.28
N GLN A 37 -23.54 3.88 10.29
CA GLN A 37 -23.68 4.80 9.16
C GLN A 37 -22.37 5.51 8.84
N LYS A 38 -21.66 6.01 9.86
CA LYS A 38 -20.35 6.66 9.69
C LYS A 38 -19.31 5.72 9.10
N TYR A 39 -19.33 4.44 9.47
CA TYR A 39 -18.44 3.43 8.91
C TYR A 39 -18.73 3.17 7.43
N MET A 40 -20.01 3.00 7.09
CA MET A 40 -20.43 2.69 5.71
C MET A 40 -20.39 3.90 4.77
N GLN A 41 -20.47 5.12 5.29
CA GLN A 41 -20.57 6.36 4.51
C GLN A 41 -19.50 6.45 3.40
N LYS A 42 -18.25 6.07 3.70
CA LYS A 42 -17.17 6.10 2.73
C LYS A 42 -17.45 5.14 1.56
N CYS A 43 -17.76 3.89 1.84
CA CYS A 43 -18.04 2.88 0.82
C CYS A 43 -19.30 3.23 0.02
N ASP A 44 -20.36 3.68 0.69
CA ASP A 44 -21.62 4.09 0.06
C ASP A 44 -21.41 5.27 -0.92
N SER A 45 -20.62 6.26 -0.52
CA SER A 45 -20.28 7.41 -1.39
C SER A 45 -19.45 7.00 -2.61
N GLN A 46 -18.54 6.04 -2.46
CA GLN A 46 -17.70 5.55 -3.55
C GLN A 46 -18.50 4.72 -4.56
N VAL A 47 -19.43 3.89 -4.09
CA VAL A 47 -20.35 3.14 -4.95
C VAL A 47 -21.24 4.10 -5.74
N ALA A 48 -21.88 5.07 -5.06
CA ALA A 48 -22.78 6.03 -5.70
C ALA A 48 -22.07 6.86 -6.79
N ALA A 49 -20.91 7.45 -6.49
CA ALA A 49 -20.13 8.20 -7.47
C ALA A 49 -19.67 7.34 -8.65
N ALA A 50 -19.30 6.08 -8.40
CA ALA A 50 -18.88 5.17 -9.46
C ALA A 50 -20.04 4.79 -10.38
N GLN A 51 -21.25 4.59 -9.84
CA GLN A 51 -22.48 4.29 -10.59
C GLN A 51 -22.95 5.49 -11.43
N GLU A 52 -22.89 6.71 -10.88
CA GLU A 52 -23.24 7.92 -11.63
C GLU A 52 -22.33 8.11 -12.85
N THR A 53 -21.02 7.94 -12.65
CA THR A 53 -20.04 8.00 -13.75
C THR A 53 -20.30 6.90 -14.80
N LEU A 54 -20.67 5.70 -14.36
CA LEU A 54 -21.01 4.60 -15.26
C LEU A 54 -22.25 4.93 -16.11
N ALA A 55 -23.29 5.49 -15.51
CA ALA A 55 -24.51 5.86 -16.23
C ALA A 55 -24.21 6.85 -17.37
N GLY A 56 -23.36 7.86 -17.11
CA GLY A 56 -22.89 8.79 -18.13
C GLY A 56 -22.13 8.08 -19.27
N LEU A 57 -21.17 7.20 -18.94
CA LEU A 57 -20.41 6.45 -19.94
C LEU A 57 -21.31 5.52 -20.77
N SER A 58 -22.26 4.83 -20.14
CA SER A 58 -23.20 3.96 -20.84
C SER A 58 -24.07 4.73 -21.85
N LEU A 59 -24.47 5.97 -21.51
CA LEU A 59 -25.17 6.87 -22.43
C LEU A 59 -24.29 7.25 -23.63
N THR A 60 -23.03 7.64 -23.39
CA THR A 60 -22.12 7.98 -24.49
C THR A 60 -21.91 6.80 -25.46
N VAL A 61 -21.85 5.57 -24.96
CA VAL A 61 -21.74 4.39 -25.83
C VAL A 61 -23.01 4.19 -26.65
N THR A 62 -24.20 4.38 -26.06
CA THR A 62 -25.46 4.28 -26.81
C THR A 62 -25.64 5.38 -27.86
N GLU A 63 -25.19 6.61 -27.57
CA GLU A 63 -25.19 7.72 -28.54
C GLU A 63 -24.26 7.43 -29.72
N LEU A 64 -23.05 6.91 -29.44
CA LEU A 64 -22.11 6.50 -30.49
C LEU A 64 -22.65 5.33 -31.32
N ASP A 65 -23.34 4.37 -30.69
CA ASP A 65 -23.95 3.23 -31.39
C ASP A 65 -25.10 3.65 -32.33
N ASN A 66 -25.83 4.72 -31.99
CA ASN A 66 -26.92 5.25 -32.82
C ASN A 66 -26.44 6.20 -33.94
N SER A 67 -25.15 6.55 -33.95
CA SER A 67 -24.59 7.57 -34.85
C SER A 67 -23.89 7.02 -36.09
N PHE A 68 -23.98 5.71 -36.33
CA PHE A 68 -23.48 5.08 -37.57
C PHE A 68 -24.37 5.42 -38.76
N ASN A 69 -23.78 5.69 -39.92
CA ASN A 69 -24.52 6.02 -41.13
C ASN A 69 -24.98 4.77 -41.89
N LEU A 70 -24.08 3.79 -42.07
CA LEU A 70 -24.34 2.54 -42.79
C LEU A 70 -24.76 1.41 -41.84
N GLY A 71 -24.54 1.57 -40.53
CA GLY A 71 -24.72 0.51 -39.54
C GLY A 71 -23.37 -0.02 -39.03
N ARG A 72 -23.35 -0.51 -37.78
CA ARG A 72 -22.10 -0.84 -37.07
C ARG A 72 -21.25 -1.86 -37.81
N ASP A 73 -21.89 -2.90 -38.35
CA ASP A 73 -21.20 -4.03 -38.97
C ASP A 73 -21.16 -3.93 -40.50
N GLU A 74 -21.91 -3.00 -41.10
CA GLU A 74 -22.02 -2.87 -42.56
C GLU A 74 -20.84 -2.11 -43.18
N TRP A 75 -20.22 -1.18 -42.46
CA TRP A 75 -19.15 -0.34 -43.04
C TRP A 75 -17.90 -1.15 -43.41
N TRP A 76 -17.52 -2.17 -42.64
CA TRP A 76 -16.37 -3.01 -43.01
C TRP A 76 -16.73 -4.06 -44.04
N GLU A 77 -17.97 -4.56 -44.08
CA GLU A 77 -18.41 -5.51 -45.12
C GLU A 77 -18.39 -4.84 -46.50
N GLN A 78 -18.96 -3.63 -46.58
CA GLN A 78 -18.93 -2.81 -47.80
C GLN A 78 -17.50 -2.42 -48.17
N LEU A 79 -16.66 -2.10 -47.19
CA LEU A 79 -15.26 -1.76 -47.42
C LEU A 79 -14.44 -2.95 -47.93
N LEU A 80 -14.56 -4.12 -47.31
CA LEU A 80 -13.85 -5.33 -47.69
C LEU A 80 -14.30 -5.79 -49.09
N SER A 81 -15.60 -5.72 -49.38
CA SER A 81 -16.15 -6.00 -50.71
C SER A 81 -15.58 -5.06 -51.78
N TRP A 82 -15.48 -3.76 -51.48
CA TRP A 82 -14.86 -2.79 -52.37
C TRP A 82 -13.37 -3.08 -52.60
N LEU A 83 -12.63 -3.48 -51.57
CA LEU A 83 -11.21 -3.82 -51.69
C LEU A 83 -10.96 -5.07 -52.53
N VAL A 84 -11.84 -6.06 -52.47
CA VAL A 84 -11.83 -7.22 -53.36
C VAL A 84 -12.02 -6.78 -54.81
N LEU A 85 -12.96 -5.86 -55.08
CA LEU A 85 -13.21 -5.34 -56.44
C LEU A 85 -12.03 -4.55 -57.01
N GLN A 86 -11.21 -3.91 -56.17
CA GLN A 86 -10.02 -3.19 -56.61
C GLN A 86 -8.77 -4.09 -56.76
N GLY A 87 -8.85 -5.38 -56.41
CA GLY A 87 -7.73 -6.32 -56.51
C GLY A 87 -6.64 -6.12 -55.45
N GLU A 88 -6.99 -5.51 -54.32
CA GLU A 88 -6.06 -4.97 -53.32
C GLU A 88 -5.95 -5.84 -52.06
N GLU A 89 -6.46 -7.07 -52.16
CA GLU A 89 -6.61 -8.00 -51.04
C GLU A 89 -5.27 -8.47 -50.45
N ALA A 90 -4.27 -8.72 -51.29
CA ALA A 90 -2.98 -9.23 -50.87
C ALA A 90 -2.20 -8.20 -50.03
N GLU A 91 -2.29 -6.92 -50.41
CA GLU A 91 -1.60 -5.84 -49.68
C GLU A 91 -2.22 -5.64 -48.29
N LEU A 92 -3.56 -5.63 -48.20
CA LEU A 92 -4.26 -5.51 -46.92
C LEU A 92 -3.92 -6.69 -45.98
N LEU A 93 -3.99 -7.93 -46.49
CA LEU A 93 -3.69 -9.11 -45.69
C LEU A 93 -2.23 -9.16 -45.23
N SER A 94 -1.28 -8.67 -46.02
CA SER A 94 0.11 -8.53 -45.59
C SER A 94 0.23 -7.55 -44.43
N ARG A 95 -0.34 -6.35 -44.55
CA ARG A 95 -0.29 -5.32 -43.49
C ARG A 95 -0.94 -5.80 -42.19
N ILE A 96 -2.06 -6.52 -42.27
CA ILE A 96 -2.69 -7.13 -41.09
C ILE A 96 -1.76 -8.17 -40.46
N ARG A 97 -1.15 -9.04 -41.27
CA ARG A 97 -0.23 -10.07 -40.78
C ARG A 97 1.01 -9.47 -40.11
N ASP A 98 1.58 -8.43 -40.70
CA ASP A 98 2.78 -7.75 -40.18
C ASP A 98 2.49 -7.10 -38.82
N ASP A 99 1.37 -6.38 -38.68
CA ASP A 99 0.97 -5.78 -37.39
C ASP A 99 0.72 -6.84 -36.29
N LEU A 100 0.08 -7.97 -36.65
CA LEU A 100 -0.18 -9.07 -35.72
C LEU A 100 1.12 -9.79 -35.29
N LEU A 101 2.12 -9.86 -36.16
CA LEU A 101 3.44 -10.46 -35.87
C LEU A 101 4.30 -9.56 -34.99
N GLU A 102 4.41 -8.28 -35.34
CA GLU A 102 5.20 -7.28 -34.60
C GLU A 102 4.68 -7.09 -33.18
N ASN A 103 3.36 -7.15 -32.99
CA ASN A 103 2.72 -6.91 -31.70
C ASN A 103 2.25 -8.18 -30.97
N ARG A 104 2.89 -9.32 -31.21
CA ARG A 104 2.52 -10.60 -30.58
C ARG A 104 2.69 -10.58 -29.06
N ILE A 105 1.67 -11.01 -28.32
CA ILE A 105 1.72 -11.14 -26.85
C ILE A 105 2.00 -12.58 -26.47
N SER A 106 2.98 -12.79 -25.58
CA SER A 106 3.38 -14.14 -25.13
C SER A 106 2.22 -14.85 -24.42
N GLY A 107 1.84 -16.02 -24.94
CA GLY A 107 0.81 -16.90 -24.37
C GLY A 107 -0.62 -16.70 -24.90
N GLN A 108 -0.84 -15.82 -25.88
CA GLN A 108 -2.14 -15.64 -26.54
C GLN A 108 -2.25 -16.52 -27.80
N GLU A 109 -3.43 -17.09 -28.07
CA GLU A 109 -3.73 -17.71 -29.38
C GLU A 109 -3.82 -16.60 -30.43
N SER A 110 -2.99 -16.69 -31.45
CA SER A 110 -2.87 -15.64 -32.45
C SER A 110 -3.90 -15.84 -33.56
N LEU A 111 -4.58 -14.76 -33.96
CA LEU A 111 -5.56 -14.74 -35.04
C LEU A 111 -4.94 -14.91 -36.44
N ILE A 112 -3.61 -14.90 -36.58
CA ILE A 112 -2.88 -14.93 -37.86
C ILE A 112 -3.38 -16.06 -38.80
N ASN A 113 -3.70 -17.23 -38.25
CA ASN A 113 -4.17 -18.37 -39.05
C ASN A 113 -5.65 -18.28 -39.44
N ARG A 114 -6.47 -17.57 -38.66
CA ARG A 114 -7.92 -17.41 -38.88
C ARG A 114 -8.24 -16.27 -39.86
N VAL A 115 -7.36 -15.27 -39.91
CA VAL A 115 -7.50 -14.07 -40.75
C VAL A 115 -6.71 -14.23 -42.07
N SER A 116 -6.72 -15.43 -42.65
CA SER A 116 -5.90 -15.77 -43.82
C SER A 116 -6.53 -15.37 -45.17
N SER A 117 -7.80 -14.98 -45.17
CA SER A 117 -8.54 -14.49 -46.34
C SER A 117 -9.45 -13.33 -45.94
N ILE A 118 -9.88 -12.50 -46.91
CA ILE A 118 -10.82 -11.39 -46.65
C ILE A 118 -12.13 -11.90 -46.04
N ARG A 119 -12.68 -13.01 -46.52
CA ARG A 119 -13.89 -13.63 -45.93
C ARG A 119 -13.63 -14.11 -44.50
N GLY A 120 -12.40 -14.53 -44.19
CA GLY A 120 -11.98 -14.85 -42.83
C GLY A 120 -11.93 -13.61 -41.93
N VAL A 121 -11.41 -12.48 -42.44
CA VAL A 121 -11.42 -11.18 -41.74
C VAL A 121 -12.86 -10.77 -41.43
N GLU A 122 -13.73 -10.81 -42.42
CA GLU A 122 -15.15 -10.45 -42.32
C GLU A 122 -15.87 -11.31 -41.26
N TYR A 123 -15.73 -12.63 -41.34
CA TYR A 123 -16.33 -13.56 -40.38
C TYR A 123 -15.81 -13.35 -38.94
N GLU A 124 -14.50 -13.22 -38.77
CA GLU A 124 -13.89 -13.03 -37.45
C GLU A 124 -14.24 -11.66 -36.84
N LEU A 125 -14.34 -10.60 -37.64
CA LEU A 125 -14.79 -9.28 -37.18
C LEU A 125 -16.26 -9.30 -36.76
N GLY A 126 -17.15 -9.90 -37.58
CA GLY A 126 -18.57 -10.01 -37.25
C GLY A 126 -18.81 -10.82 -35.97
N THR A 127 -18.22 -12.01 -35.89
CA THR A 127 -18.34 -12.87 -34.69
C THR A 127 -17.78 -12.21 -33.43
N TRP A 128 -16.67 -11.46 -33.54
CA TRP A 128 -16.11 -10.71 -32.43
C TRP A 128 -16.99 -9.51 -32.03
N SER A 129 -17.50 -8.73 -32.99
CA SER A 129 -18.39 -7.58 -32.75
C SER A 129 -19.64 -8.02 -31.97
N ASP A 130 -20.28 -9.10 -32.41
CA ASP A 130 -21.42 -9.71 -31.74
C ASP A 130 -21.09 -10.22 -30.33
N ALA A 131 -19.94 -10.87 -30.17
CA ALA A 131 -19.49 -11.37 -28.87
C ALA A 131 -19.25 -10.22 -27.88
N VAL A 132 -18.61 -9.12 -28.31
CA VAL A 132 -18.38 -7.93 -27.49
C VAL A 132 -19.69 -7.32 -27.04
N GLN A 133 -20.67 -7.16 -27.94
CA GLN A 133 -21.96 -6.57 -27.61
C GLN A 133 -22.79 -7.46 -26.69
N LYS A 134 -22.81 -8.77 -26.93
CA LYS A 134 -23.48 -9.73 -26.06
C LYS A 134 -22.86 -9.73 -24.66
N ALA A 135 -21.53 -9.69 -24.57
CA ALA A 135 -20.82 -9.58 -23.30
C ALA A 135 -21.12 -8.27 -22.57
N ARG A 136 -21.10 -7.14 -23.28
CA ARG A 136 -21.46 -5.82 -22.74
C ARG A 136 -22.89 -5.78 -22.21
N LYS A 137 -23.89 -6.15 -23.02
CA LYS A 137 -25.31 -6.15 -22.62
C LYS A 137 -25.52 -7.02 -21.39
N LYS A 138 -24.90 -8.21 -21.36
CA LYS A 138 -24.93 -9.11 -20.21
C LYS A 138 -24.28 -8.47 -18.97
N ALA A 139 -23.10 -7.86 -19.10
CA ALA A 139 -22.41 -7.21 -17.98
C ALA A 139 -23.21 -6.04 -17.38
N VAL A 140 -23.90 -5.24 -18.21
CA VAL A 140 -24.76 -4.16 -17.73
C VAL A 140 -26.04 -4.72 -17.08
N GLN A 141 -26.65 -5.74 -17.66
CA GLN A 141 -27.88 -6.36 -17.11
C GLN A 141 -27.63 -7.03 -15.75
N GLU A 142 -26.54 -7.79 -15.63
CA GLU A 142 -26.16 -8.45 -14.37
C GLU A 142 -25.79 -7.43 -13.28
N LEU A 143 -25.19 -6.29 -13.65
CA LEU A 143 -24.93 -5.22 -12.68
C LEU A 143 -26.24 -4.65 -12.13
N ARG A 144 -27.25 -4.40 -12.98
CA ARG A 144 -28.56 -3.96 -12.52
C ARG A 144 -29.20 -4.95 -11.55
N GLN A 145 -29.02 -6.27 -11.79
CA GLN A 145 -29.50 -7.29 -10.85
C GLN A 145 -28.78 -7.20 -9.49
N LEU A 146 -27.48 -6.94 -9.49
CA LEU A 146 -26.72 -6.72 -8.25
C LEU A 146 -27.22 -5.48 -7.49
N GLU A 147 -27.54 -4.40 -8.20
CA GLU A 147 -28.07 -3.15 -7.62
C GLU A 147 -29.47 -3.32 -7.03
N THR A 148 -30.32 -4.17 -7.62
CA THR A 148 -31.64 -4.48 -7.08
C THR A 148 -31.63 -5.49 -5.92
N THR A 149 -30.53 -6.24 -5.76
CA THR A 149 -30.43 -7.24 -4.69
C THR A 149 -30.18 -6.53 -3.36
N SER A 150 -30.84 -6.96 -2.29
CA SER A 150 -30.60 -6.38 -0.97
C SER A 150 -29.14 -6.60 -0.53
N ARG A 151 -28.59 -5.62 0.18
CA ARG A 151 -27.21 -5.70 0.68
C ARG A 151 -26.99 -6.93 1.57
N GLN A 152 -27.97 -7.27 2.41
CA GLN A 152 -27.86 -8.42 3.31
C GLN A 152 -27.82 -9.74 2.54
N ASP A 153 -28.59 -9.87 1.46
CA ASP A 153 -28.56 -11.09 0.64
C ASP A 153 -27.21 -11.26 -0.07
N LEU A 154 -26.59 -10.15 -0.49
CA LEU A 154 -25.24 -10.18 -1.07
C LEU A 154 -24.19 -10.60 -0.03
N VAL A 155 -24.29 -10.10 1.20
CA VAL A 155 -23.43 -10.50 2.33
C VAL A 155 -23.59 -11.99 2.62
N ASN A 156 -24.82 -12.48 2.81
CA ASN A 156 -25.08 -13.88 3.09
C ASN A 156 -24.48 -14.81 2.02
N GLY A 157 -24.64 -14.47 0.74
CA GLY A 157 -24.02 -15.21 -0.35
C GLY A 157 -22.49 -15.13 -0.37
N ALA A 158 -21.91 -13.99 0.00
CA ALA A 158 -20.46 -13.78 0.02
C ALA A 158 -19.76 -14.45 1.22
N VAL A 159 -20.42 -14.49 2.38
CA VAL A 159 -20.00 -15.18 3.61
C VAL A 159 -19.66 -16.63 3.31
N ASP A 160 -20.59 -17.36 2.69
CA ASP A 160 -20.42 -18.78 2.37
C ASP A 160 -19.39 -19.03 1.24
N CYS A 161 -19.13 -18.01 0.42
CA CYS A 161 -18.28 -18.12 -0.76
C CYS A 161 -16.81 -17.80 -0.47
N HIS A 162 -16.51 -16.61 0.07
CA HIS A 162 -15.13 -16.11 0.17
C HIS A 162 -14.82 -15.22 1.40
N LEU A 163 -15.82 -14.71 2.14
CA LEU A 163 -15.55 -13.85 3.31
C LEU A 163 -15.24 -14.66 4.57
N ARG A 164 -16.07 -15.64 4.93
CA ARG A 164 -15.90 -16.46 6.14
C ARG A 164 -15.77 -17.93 5.73
N LEU A 165 -14.56 -18.32 5.34
CA LEU A 165 -14.27 -19.66 4.81
C LEU A 165 -14.38 -20.75 5.88
N SER A 166 -15.59 -21.27 6.13
CA SER A 166 -15.82 -22.34 7.13
C SER A 166 -15.18 -23.68 6.80
N ASN A 167 -14.76 -23.91 5.54
CA ASN A 167 -14.11 -25.16 5.10
C ASN A 167 -13.21 -24.89 3.89
N ALA A 168 -11.89 -25.03 4.04
CA ALA A 168 -10.90 -24.72 3.00
C ALA A 168 -10.87 -25.73 1.82
N ASN A 169 -11.57 -26.88 1.90
CA ASN A 169 -11.32 -28.01 1.00
C ASN A 169 -12.44 -28.40 0.02
N ASN A 170 -13.53 -27.62 -0.12
CA ASN A 170 -14.57 -27.99 -1.09
C ASN A 170 -14.35 -27.35 -2.47
N LYS A 171 -13.84 -28.15 -3.43
CA LYS A 171 -13.68 -27.75 -4.84
C LYS A 171 -15.01 -27.40 -5.55
N ASN A 172 -16.16 -27.76 -4.95
CA ASN A 172 -17.51 -27.53 -5.46
C ASN A 172 -18.32 -26.49 -4.64
N LYS A 173 -17.72 -25.39 -4.20
CA LYS A 173 -18.48 -24.32 -3.54
C LYS A 173 -19.34 -23.55 -4.54
N LYS A 174 -20.61 -23.31 -4.18
CA LYS A 174 -21.52 -22.44 -4.92
C LYS A 174 -20.95 -21.02 -4.91
N LYS A 175 -20.64 -20.46 -6.09
CA LYS A 175 -20.11 -19.09 -6.22
C LYS A 175 -21.21 -18.08 -5.87
N CYS A 176 -20.86 -17.04 -5.11
CA CYS A 176 -21.76 -15.92 -4.86
C CYS A 176 -22.00 -15.09 -6.13
N ARG A 177 -23.05 -14.24 -6.12
CA ARG A 177 -23.39 -13.36 -7.26
C ARG A 177 -22.23 -12.47 -7.68
N LEU A 178 -21.47 -11.93 -6.73
CA LEU A 178 -20.29 -11.09 -7.02
C LEU A 178 -19.18 -11.87 -7.76
N CYS A 179 -18.92 -13.12 -7.38
CA CYS A 179 -17.91 -13.96 -8.05
C CYS A 179 -18.39 -14.49 -9.42
N ILE A 180 -19.70 -14.71 -9.58
CA ILE A 180 -20.31 -15.02 -10.88
C ILE A 180 -20.12 -13.81 -11.81
N TYR A 181 -20.44 -12.61 -11.33
CA TYR A 181 -20.21 -11.38 -12.09
C TYR A 181 -18.75 -11.15 -12.44
N GLU A 182 -17.82 -11.42 -11.52
CA GLU A 182 -16.39 -11.36 -11.80
C GLU A 182 -15.99 -12.28 -12.97
N THR A 183 -16.58 -13.46 -13.06
CA THR A 183 -16.35 -14.40 -14.17
C THR A 183 -16.85 -13.82 -15.49
N HIS A 184 -18.00 -13.15 -15.48
CA HIS A 184 -18.51 -12.44 -16.66
C HIS A 184 -17.63 -11.25 -17.06
N LEU A 185 -17.13 -10.47 -16.09
CA LEU A 185 -16.19 -9.37 -16.36
C LEU A 185 -14.88 -9.89 -16.97
N LYS A 186 -14.33 -11.02 -16.47
CA LYS A 186 -13.12 -11.62 -17.04
C LYS A 186 -13.30 -12.07 -18.50
N ASN A 187 -14.45 -12.68 -18.80
CA ASN A 187 -14.77 -13.06 -20.18
C ASN A 187 -14.91 -11.81 -21.06
N TYR A 188 -15.53 -10.75 -20.55
CA TYR A 188 -15.66 -9.49 -21.29
C TYR A 188 -14.31 -8.79 -21.50
N GLU A 189 -13.45 -8.79 -20.48
CA GLU A 189 -12.08 -8.28 -20.54
C GLU A 189 -11.27 -8.95 -21.66
N SER A 190 -11.39 -10.28 -21.79
CA SER A 190 -10.66 -11.04 -22.82
C SER A 190 -11.07 -10.73 -24.26
N LEU A 191 -12.23 -10.11 -24.48
CA LEU A 191 -12.70 -9.71 -25.81
C LEU A 191 -12.23 -8.31 -26.18
N VAL A 192 -12.17 -7.41 -25.19
CA VAL A 192 -11.89 -5.98 -25.40
C VAL A 192 -10.41 -5.65 -25.23
N PHE A 193 -9.68 -6.39 -24.39
CA PHE A 193 -8.27 -6.18 -24.12
C PHE A 193 -7.45 -7.42 -24.45
N ALA A 194 -6.16 -7.22 -24.68
CA ALA A 194 -5.25 -8.34 -24.82
C ALA A 194 -4.86 -8.93 -23.45
N VAL A 195 -5.04 -10.25 -23.31
CA VAL A 195 -4.78 -10.99 -22.06
C VAL A 195 -3.60 -11.94 -22.25
N SER A 196 -2.59 -11.83 -21.37
CA SER A 196 -1.47 -12.80 -21.32
C SER A 196 -1.76 -13.90 -20.29
N LYS A 197 -1.72 -15.17 -20.71
CA LYS A 197 -1.93 -16.34 -19.82
C LYS A 197 -0.86 -16.49 -18.73
N LYS A 198 0.27 -15.76 -18.78
CA LYS A 198 1.39 -15.93 -17.82
C LYS A 198 1.25 -15.19 -16.49
N GLN A 199 0.26 -14.30 -16.31
CA GLN A 199 0.10 -13.54 -15.05
C GLN A 199 -0.90 -14.14 -14.06
N THR A 200 -1.53 -15.27 -14.38
CA THR A 200 -2.50 -15.93 -13.48
C THR A 200 -1.88 -16.76 -12.35
N GLU A 201 -0.56 -16.93 -12.32
CA GLU A 201 0.14 -17.66 -11.26
C GLU A 201 1.12 -16.73 -10.53
N HIS A 202 0.88 -16.56 -9.22
CA HIS A 202 1.65 -15.82 -8.21
C HIS A 202 1.32 -14.33 -7.96
N SER A 203 0.38 -14.12 -7.03
CA SER A 203 0.59 -13.25 -5.86
C SER A 203 -0.41 -13.60 -4.74
N MET A 204 -0.07 -14.61 -3.94
CA MET A 204 -0.56 -14.70 -2.56
C MET A 204 0.67 -14.57 -1.65
N VAL A 205 1.01 -13.34 -1.32
CA VAL A 205 1.98 -13.03 -0.26
C VAL A 205 1.31 -12.03 0.68
N GLY A 206 0.87 -12.53 1.84
CA GLY A 206 0.29 -11.73 2.93
C GLY A 206 -1.15 -11.31 2.67
N ASN A 207 -2.06 -11.71 3.58
CA ASN A 207 -3.51 -11.47 3.55
C ASN A 207 -3.93 -10.00 3.75
N VAL A 208 -3.20 -9.05 3.19
CA VAL A 208 -3.72 -7.73 2.86
C VAL A 208 -3.87 -7.72 1.36
N LEU A 209 -5.11 -7.78 0.89
CA LEU A 209 -5.44 -7.51 -0.51
C LEU A 209 -5.14 -6.02 -0.75
N LEU A 210 -3.87 -5.71 -1.00
CA LEU A 210 -3.46 -4.44 -1.56
C LEU A 210 -4.21 -4.32 -2.89
N LEU A 211 -5.25 -3.50 -2.89
CA LEU A 211 -6.15 -3.19 -4.02
C LEU A 211 -5.41 -2.86 -5.33
N GLY A 212 -4.09 -2.66 -5.30
CA GLY A 212 -3.24 -2.42 -6.46
C GLY A 212 -2.89 -3.65 -7.32
N GLN A 213 -3.17 -4.90 -6.89
CA GLN A 213 -2.75 -6.10 -7.64
C GLN A 213 -3.85 -6.78 -8.47
N LEU A 214 -5.11 -6.33 -8.41
CA LEU A 214 -6.18 -6.82 -9.30
C LEU A 214 -6.22 -6.14 -10.68
N ASN A 215 -5.24 -5.27 -10.97
CA ASN A 215 -5.15 -4.44 -12.18
C ASN A 215 -4.14 -4.93 -13.23
N GLN A 216 -3.82 -6.21 -13.29
CA GLN A 216 -2.85 -6.75 -14.27
C GLN A 216 -3.55 -7.38 -15.48
N GLY A 217 -4.38 -6.59 -16.16
CA GLY A 217 -4.53 -6.72 -17.61
C GLY A 217 -3.47 -5.85 -18.27
N THR A 218 -2.92 -6.24 -19.42
CA THR A 218 -1.95 -5.37 -20.12
C THR A 218 -2.58 -4.07 -20.63
N TRP A 219 -3.92 -3.93 -20.54
CA TRP A 219 -4.74 -2.84 -21.07
C TRP A 219 -4.44 -2.49 -22.54
N LYS A 220 -3.74 -3.38 -23.23
CA LYS A 220 -3.36 -3.26 -24.63
C LYS A 220 -4.60 -3.55 -25.49
N PRO A 221 -4.68 -2.90 -26.67
CA PRO A 221 -5.75 -3.18 -27.62
C PRO A 221 -5.76 -4.67 -27.99
N CYS A 222 -6.95 -5.25 -28.12
CA CYS A 222 -7.09 -6.62 -28.59
C CYS A 222 -6.68 -6.73 -30.07
N GLU A 223 -6.42 -7.96 -30.52
CA GLU A 223 -5.96 -8.19 -31.91
C GLU A 223 -6.98 -7.68 -32.94
N MET A 224 -8.28 -7.82 -32.69
CA MET A 224 -9.35 -7.32 -33.57
C MET A 224 -9.42 -5.78 -33.63
N GLU A 225 -9.19 -5.09 -32.51
CA GLU A 225 -9.07 -3.62 -32.53
C GLU A 225 -7.91 -3.17 -33.41
N ARG A 226 -6.79 -3.90 -33.40
CA ARG A 226 -5.65 -3.60 -34.29
C ARG A 226 -6.01 -3.83 -35.75
N VAL A 227 -6.70 -4.93 -36.07
CA VAL A 227 -7.21 -5.19 -37.43
C VAL A 227 -8.08 -4.03 -37.91
N LEU A 228 -9.02 -3.54 -37.08
CA LEU A 228 -9.84 -2.38 -37.41
C LEU A 228 -9.03 -1.10 -37.62
N ARG A 229 -8.00 -0.86 -36.80
CA ARG A 229 -7.09 0.28 -36.98
C ARG A 229 -6.32 0.20 -38.31
N VAL A 230 -5.85 -0.99 -38.68
CA VAL A 230 -5.18 -1.23 -39.97
C VAL A 230 -6.14 -0.98 -41.13
N LEU A 231 -7.39 -1.46 -41.04
CA LEU A 231 -8.43 -1.21 -42.05
C LEU A 231 -8.68 0.29 -42.25
N VAL A 232 -8.92 1.04 -41.17
CA VAL A 232 -9.16 2.50 -41.26
C VAL A 232 -7.93 3.24 -41.79
N ALA A 233 -6.72 2.83 -41.39
CA ALA A 233 -5.48 3.44 -41.87
C ALA A 233 -5.24 3.17 -43.37
N PHE A 234 -5.58 1.98 -43.85
CA PHE A 234 -5.45 1.60 -45.25
C PHE A 234 -6.35 2.47 -46.16
N VAL A 235 -7.58 2.72 -45.72
CA VAL A 235 -8.57 3.49 -46.49
C VAL A 235 -8.31 4.99 -46.47
N ARG A 236 -7.72 5.54 -45.40
CA ARG A 236 -7.31 6.96 -45.36
C ARG A 236 -6.43 7.39 -46.53
N GLY A 237 -5.70 6.46 -47.13
CA GLY A 237 -4.89 6.72 -48.32
C GLY A 237 -5.69 6.85 -49.63
N ARG A 238 -6.99 6.50 -49.67
CA ARG A 238 -7.79 6.39 -50.90
C ARG A 238 -9.05 7.25 -50.83
N ARG A 239 -9.26 8.09 -51.84
CA ARG A 239 -10.28 9.16 -51.83
C ARG A 239 -11.73 8.70 -52.03
N SER A 240 -12.02 7.41 -52.18
CA SER A 240 -13.30 6.97 -52.77
C SER A 240 -14.39 6.47 -51.79
N ASN A 241 -14.12 6.25 -50.50
CA ASN A 241 -15.13 5.74 -49.53
C ASN A 241 -15.19 6.59 -48.26
N ARG A 242 -15.78 7.78 -48.35
CA ARG A 242 -15.86 8.73 -47.24
C ARG A 242 -16.78 8.26 -46.11
N GLU A 243 -17.92 7.66 -46.43
CA GLU A 243 -18.90 7.16 -45.45
C GLU A 243 -18.33 6.01 -44.60
N CYS A 244 -17.69 5.00 -45.23
CA CYS A 244 -17.04 3.92 -44.48
C CYS A 244 -15.89 4.41 -43.59
N LEU A 245 -15.22 5.50 -43.97
CA LEU A 245 -14.11 6.07 -43.20
C LEU A 245 -14.60 6.90 -42.00
N GLU A 246 -15.72 7.60 -42.16
CA GLU A 246 -16.42 8.28 -41.07
C GLU A 246 -16.95 7.24 -40.06
N ASP A 247 -17.62 6.19 -40.52
CA ASP A 247 -18.14 5.10 -39.69
C ASP A 247 -17.03 4.27 -39.04
N GLY A 248 -15.92 3.98 -39.75
CA GLY A 248 -14.77 3.29 -39.18
C GLY A 248 -14.06 4.12 -38.09
N SER A 249 -13.97 5.44 -38.29
CA SER A 249 -13.45 6.34 -37.25
C SER A 249 -14.40 6.42 -36.05
N GLN A 250 -15.71 6.37 -36.29
CA GLN A 250 -16.73 6.31 -35.24
C GLN A 250 -16.68 4.99 -34.47
N HIS A 251 -16.45 3.87 -35.14
CA HIS A 251 -16.29 2.55 -34.52
C HIS A 251 -15.09 2.53 -33.57
N LEU A 252 -13.95 3.10 -33.96
CA LEU A 252 -12.78 3.19 -33.07
C LEU A 252 -13.07 4.07 -31.83
N LYS A 253 -13.79 5.19 -31.98
CA LYS A 253 -14.25 6.01 -30.84
C LYS A 253 -15.20 5.24 -29.94
N MET A 254 -16.13 4.47 -30.51
CA MET A 254 -17.04 3.61 -29.77
C MET A 254 -16.27 2.55 -28.97
N LEU A 255 -15.27 1.89 -29.55
CA LEU A 255 -14.42 0.94 -28.82
C LEU A 255 -13.65 1.59 -27.67
N ASP A 256 -13.16 2.81 -27.85
CA ASP A 256 -12.54 3.57 -26.76
C ASP A 256 -13.54 3.93 -25.65
N ALA A 257 -14.79 4.26 -26.01
CA ALA A 257 -15.87 4.49 -25.04
C ALA A 257 -16.25 3.19 -24.30
N ILE A 258 -16.36 2.06 -25.00
CA ILE A 258 -16.61 0.73 -24.43
C ILE A 258 -15.49 0.33 -23.47
N LYS A 259 -14.22 0.60 -23.80
CA LYS A 259 -13.07 0.37 -22.91
C LYS A 259 -13.15 1.22 -21.63
N LYS A 260 -13.57 2.47 -21.74
CA LYS A 260 -13.79 3.36 -20.57
C LYS A 260 -14.95 2.85 -19.71
N GLU A 261 -16.06 2.47 -20.33
CA GLU A 261 -17.22 1.88 -19.65
C GLU A 261 -16.83 0.59 -18.92
N PHE A 262 -16.06 -0.31 -19.55
CA PHE A 262 -15.56 -1.53 -18.90
C PHE A 262 -14.73 -1.23 -17.65
N ARG A 263 -13.78 -0.29 -17.74
CA ARG A 263 -12.97 0.11 -16.57
C ARG A 263 -13.85 0.62 -15.44
N GLN A 264 -14.89 1.38 -15.77
CA GLN A 264 -15.85 1.87 -14.79
C GLN A 264 -16.71 0.73 -14.22
N LEU A 265 -17.19 -0.22 -15.03
CA LEU A 265 -17.89 -1.42 -14.57
C LEU A 265 -17.03 -2.23 -13.58
N ARG A 266 -15.74 -2.40 -13.88
CA ARG A 266 -14.78 -3.10 -13.01
C ARG A 266 -14.59 -2.35 -11.69
N LEU A 267 -14.56 -1.02 -11.73
CA LEU A 267 -14.49 -0.18 -10.53
C LEU A 267 -15.75 -0.34 -9.69
N VAL A 268 -16.95 -0.19 -10.28
CA VAL A 268 -18.23 -0.37 -9.57
C VAL A 268 -18.30 -1.74 -8.90
N TRP A 269 -17.95 -2.81 -9.60
CA TRP A 269 -17.90 -4.15 -9.00
C TRP A 269 -16.93 -4.23 -7.80
N THR A 270 -15.75 -3.62 -7.91
CA THR A 270 -14.77 -3.60 -6.83
C THR A 270 -15.34 -2.88 -5.62
N GLN A 271 -15.95 -1.70 -5.82
CA GLN A 271 -16.59 -0.93 -4.76
C GLN A 271 -17.77 -1.65 -4.12
N LEU A 272 -18.61 -2.33 -4.91
CA LEU A 272 -19.72 -3.16 -4.40
C LEU A 272 -19.20 -4.33 -3.56
N ARG A 273 -18.12 -4.98 -3.98
CA ARG A 273 -17.48 -6.06 -3.21
C ARG A 273 -16.92 -5.55 -1.89
N ASP A 274 -16.26 -4.39 -1.92
CA ASP A 274 -15.70 -3.77 -0.72
C ASP A 274 -16.81 -3.31 0.24
N GLN A 275 -17.93 -2.79 -0.28
CA GLN A 275 -19.13 -2.46 0.50
C GLN A 275 -19.74 -3.70 1.19
N VAL A 276 -19.85 -4.82 0.47
CA VAL A 276 -20.32 -6.08 1.04
C VAL A 276 -19.36 -6.60 2.12
N SER A 277 -18.06 -6.45 1.91
CA SER A 277 -17.04 -6.82 2.92
C SER A 277 -17.13 -5.92 4.15
N ALA A 278 -17.29 -4.60 3.98
CA ALA A 278 -17.46 -3.66 5.07
C ALA A 278 -18.75 -3.91 5.88
N GLN A 279 -19.84 -4.32 5.22
CA GLN A 279 -21.06 -4.73 5.91
C GLN A 279 -20.83 -6.02 6.72
N ASP A 280 -20.10 -6.99 6.15
CA ASP A 280 -19.73 -8.22 6.88
C ASP A 280 -18.87 -7.92 8.11
N GLU A 281 -17.94 -6.97 8.01
CA GLU A 281 -17.12 -6.48 9.14
C GLU A 281 -17.99 -5.86 10.24
N LEU A 282 -19.03 -5.09 9.89
CA LEU A 282 -19.98 -4.56 10.86
C LEU A 282 -20.78 -5.67 11.54
N ASP A 283 -21.25 -6.65 10.77
CA ASP A 283 -21.96 -7.81 11.31
C ASP A 283 -21.04 -8.62 12.25
N MET A 284 -19.79 -8.84 11.85
CA MET A 284 -18.75 -9.47 12.68
C MET A 284 -18.46 -8.66 13.95
N ALA A 285 -18.41 -7.33 13.87
CA ALA A 285 -18.16 -6.47 15.02
C ALA A 285 -19.27 -6.56 16.07
N LYS A 286 -20.50 -6.92 15.69
CA LYS A 286 -21.62 -7.12 16.64
C LYS A 286 -21.58 -8.49 17.29
N MET A 287 -20.88 -9.47 16.72
CA MET A 287 -20.83 -10.83 17.25
C MET A 287 -20.12 -10.89 18.61
N ARG A 288 -20.61 -11.79 19.48
CA ARG A 288 -20.00 -12.12 20.77
C ARG A 288 -19.31 -13.47 20.70
N LEU A 289 -18.33 -13.65 21.57
CA LEU A 289 -17.76 -14.96 21.85
C LEU A 289 -18.88 -15.87 22.40
N ARG A 290 -19.03 -17.06 21.80
CA ARG A 290 -19.99 -18.07 22.25
C ARG A 290 -19.32 -19.43 22.37
N ILE A 291 -19.85 -20.26 23.27
CA ILE A 291 -19.42 -21.65 23.37
C ILE A 291 -20.01 -22.44 22.20
N ARG A 292 -19.20 -23.30 21.57
CA ARG A 292 -19.65 -24.20 20.50
C ARG A 292 -20.76 -25.12 21.03
N PHE A 293 -21.85 -25.27 20.27
CA PHE A 293 -22.89 -26.25 20.61
C PHE A 293 -22.42 -27.67 20.27
N PRO A 294 -22.89 -28.72 20.97
CA PRO A 294 -22.47 -30.10 20.71
C PRO A 294 -22.63 -30.53 19.25
N ASP A 295 -23.73 -30.11 18.60
CA ASP A 295 -24.12 -30.50 17.24
C ASP A 295 -23.40 -29.74 16.12
N GLU A 296 -22.63 -28.70 16.45
CA GLU A 296 -21.87 -27.94 15.45
C GLU A 296 -20.61 -28.71 15.03
N PRO A 297 -20.23 -28.71 13.74
CA PRO A 297 -19.02 -29.40 13.30
C PRO A 297 -17.80 -28.84 14.03
N VAL A 298 -16.96 -29.74 14.58
CA VAL A 298 -15.67 -29.35 15.15
C VAL A 298 -14.83 -28.76 14.00
N PRO A 299 -14.28 -27.54 14.15
CA PRO A 299 -13.34 -27.01 13.16
C PRO A 299 -12.25 -28.04 12.93
N GLN A 300 -11.97 -28.39 11.67
CA GLN A 300 -10.87 -29.28 11.35
C GLN A 300 -9.57 -28.56 11.70
N SER A 301 -9.15 -28.62 12.97
CA SER A 301 -7.81 -28.19 13.34
C SER A 301 -6.87 -29.05 12.50
N ASN A 302 -6.03 -28.39 11.71
CA ASN A 302 -4.95 -29.09 11.03
C ASN A 302 -4.18 -29.85 12.11
N LYS A 303 -4.24 -31.19 12.07
CA LYS A 303 -3.70 -32.15 13.07
C LYS A 303 -2.17 -32.07 13.28
N LYS A 304 -1.52 -30.95 12.95
CA LYS A 304 -0.07 -30.72 12.93
C LYS A 304 0.38 -29.45 13.66
N ARG A 305 -0.37 -28.94 14.65
CA ARG A 305 0.13 -27.82 15.47
C ARG A 305 0.10 -28.14 16.96
N ASN A 306 1.22 -27.88 17.63
CA ASN A 306 1.38 -28.02 19.07
C ASN A 306 0.39 -27.09 19.80
N PRO A 307 -0.13 -27.47 20.98
CA PRO A 307 -1.10 -26.66 21.75
C PRO A 307 -0.61 -25.23 22.05
N LEU A 308 0.70 -25.05 22.24
CA LEU A 308 1.32 -23.74 22.47
C LEU A 308 1.31 -22.83 21.23
N GLN A 309 1.30 -23.38 20.00
CA GLN A 309 1.20 -22.61 18.77
C GLN A 309 -0.23 -22.19 18.42
N GLN A 310 -1.25 -22.84 19.01
CA GLN A 310 -2.66 -22.41 18.89
C GLN A 310 -2.94 -21.13 19.69
N LEU A 311 -2.21 -20.92 20.79
CA LEU A 311 -2.30 -19.72 21.63
C LEU A 311 -1.52 -18.53 21.04
N SER A 312 -0.47 -18.81 20.26
CA SER A 312 0.47 -17.81 19.75
C SER A 312 0.31 -17.48 18.26
N SER A 313 -0.72 -18.00 17.58
CA SER A 313 -0.83 -17.76 16.14
C SER A 313 -1.19 -16.31 15.87
N ASN A 314 -0.15 -15.53 15.55
CA ASN A 314 -0.22 -14.37 14.68
C ASN A 314 -1.25 -14.63 13.57
N ILE A 315 -2.06 -13.59 13.34
CA ILE A 315 -3.26 -13.42 12.50
C ILE A 315 -2.99 -13.78 11.01
N GLY A 316 -2.54 -15.01 10.77
CA GLY A 316 -1.83 -15.34 9.55
C GLY A 316 -2.64 -16.14 8.53
N ASN A 317 -3.30 -17.24 8.91
CA ASN A 317 -3.69 -18.23 7.89
C ASN A 317 -4.82 -19.22 8.24
N THR A 318 -5.64 -18.95 9.25
CA THR A 318 -6.86 -19.75 9.46
C THR A 318 -8.01 -18.81 9.76
N VAL A 319 -8.94 -18.68 8.80
CA VAL A 319 -10.28 -18.13 9.02
C VAL A 319 -11.08 -19.18 9.82
N GLU A 320 -10.57 -19.52 10.99
CA GLU A 320 -11.33 -20.24 12.01
C GLU A 320 -12.32 -19.23 12.60
N THR A 321 -13.54 -19.65 12.85
CA THR A 321 -14.61 -18.86 13.48
C THR A 321 -14.13 -18.26 14.82
N ILE A 322 -13.53 -17.06 14.76
CA ILE A 322 -12.85 -16.36 15.88
C ILE A 322 -13.77 -16.19 17.10
N HIS A 323 -15.08 -16.19 16.87
CA HIS A 323 -16.11 -15.98 17.88
C HIS A 323 -16.67 -17.27 18.51
N ILE A 324 -16.18 -18.45 18.13
CA ILE A 324 -16.63 -19.74 18.70
C ILE A 324 -15.50 -20.35 19.52
N ILE A 325 -15.77 -20.62 20.80
CA ILE A 325 -14.80 -21.15 21.75
C ILE A 325 -15.25 -22.54 22.24
N GLU A 326 -14.31 -23.46 22.45
CA GLU A 326 -14.62 -24.74 23.08
C GLU A 326 -14.73 -24.59 24.60
N LYS A 327 -15.61 -25.36 25.25
CA LYS A 327 -15.88 -25.22 26.70
C LYS A 327 -14.63 -25.28 27.58
N HIS A 328 -13.65 -26.12 27.23
CA HIS A 328 -12.40 -26.26 28.00
C HIS A 328 -11.40 -25.11 27.76
N GLN A 329 -11.58 -24.30 26.72
CA GLN A 329 -10.69 -23.19 26.38
C GLN A 329 -11.10 -21.87 27.07
N VAL A 330 -12.29 -21.82 27.68
CA VAL A 330 -12.83 -20.58 28.28
C VAL A 330 -11.87 -19.96 29.30
N ALA A 331 -11.39 -20.74 30.28
CA ALA A 331 -10.47 -20.23 31.30
C ALA A 331 -9.13 -19.74 30.72
N ALA A 332 -8.66 -20.36 29.63
CA ALA A 332 -7.45 -19.94 28.94
C ALA A 332 -7.66 -18.60 28.21
N HIS A 333 -8.81 -18.42 27.56
CA HIS A 333 -9.19 -17.15 26.93
C HIS A 333 -9.38 -16.03 27.96
N GLU A 334 -10.01 -16.29 29.10
CA GLU A 334 -10.17 -15.32 30.19
C GLU A 334 -8.81 -14.82 30.69
N THR A 335 -7.89 -15.74 31.01
CA THR A 335 -6.54 -15.40 31.47
C THR A 335 -5.77 -14.60 30.42
N ARG A 336 -5.91 -14.99 29.15
CA ARG A 336 -5.28 -14.30 28.02
C ARG A 336 -5.79 -12.86 27.88
N PHE A 337 -7.11 -12.66 27.84
CA PHE A 337 -7.68 -11.32 27.69
C PHE A 337 -7.38 -10.42 28.90
N GLU A 338 -7.32 -10.98 30.10
CA GLU A 338 -6.89 -10.24 31.29
C GLU A 338 -5.44 -9.78 31.17
N THR A 339 -4.55 -10.66 30.70
CA THR A 339 -3.15 -10.32 30.45
C THR A 339 -3.00 -9.26 29.36
N GLU A 340 -3.71 -9.42 28.23
CA GLU A 340 -3.72 -8.44 27.13
C GLU A 340 -4.25 -7.08 27.61
N ARG A 341 -5.29 -7.05 28.45
CA ARG A 341 -5.83 -5.83 29.06
C ARG A 341 -4.78 -5.11 29.89
N ILE A 342 -4.08 -5.82 30.78
CA ILE A 342 -3.06 -5.23 31.66
C ILE A 342 -1.92 -4.64 30.83
N VAL A 343 -1.44 -5.37 29.82
CA VAL A 343 -0.36 -4.89 28.92
C VAL A 343 -0.81 -3.66 28.13
N ALA A 344 -1.99 -3.72 27.50
CA ALA A 344 -2.53 -2.61 26.72
C ALA A 344 -2.77 -1.35 27.58
N GLN A 345 -3.20 -1.51 28.84
CA GLN A 345 -3.33 -0.39 29.77
C GLN A 345 -1.98 0.25 30.10
N GLY A 346 -0.94 -0.57 30.36
CA GLY A 346 0.42 -0.06 30.58
C GLY A 346 0.95 0.69 29.37
N ASP A 347 0.75 0.14 28.18
CA ASP A 347 1.15 0.78 26.92
C ASP A 347 0.40 2.09 26.66
N LEU A 348 -0.90 2.12 26.87
CA LEU A 348 -1.71 3.33 26.73
C LEU A 348 -1.21 4.44 27.65
N ARG A 349 -0.94 4.12 28.92
CA ARG A 349 -0.41 5.10 29.88
C ARG A 349 0.93 5.67 29.43
N ARG A 350 1.85 4.81 28.97
CA ARG A 350 3.14 5.24 28.42
C ARG A 350 2.96 6.16 27.20
N LYS A 351 2.03 5.83 26.30
CA LYS A 351 1.75 6.65 25.11
C LYS A 351 1.10 7.99 25.45
N ILE A 352 0.21 8.03 26.44
CA ILE A 352 -0.36 9.28 26.97
C ILE A 352 0.75 10.14 27.58
N GLY A 353 1.66 9.56 28.36
CA GLY A 353 2.81 10.29 28.92
C GLY A 353 3.74 10.86 27.84
N GLN A 354 4.03 10.09 26.78
CA GLN A 354 4.78 10.57 25.63
C GLN A 354 4.06 11.73 24.91
N LEU A 355 2.74 11.62 24.71
CA LEU A 355 1.96 12.69 24.10
C LEU A 355 1.98 13.95 24.96
N LEU A 356 1.78 13.82 26.27
CA LEU A 356 1.82 14.94 27.22
C LEU A 356 3.17 15.67 27.16
N TYR A 357 4.27 14.91 27.17
CA TYR A 357 5.61 15.47 27.06
C TYR A 357 5.80 16.24 25.74
N LEU A 358 5.41 15.66 24.60
CA LEU A 358 5.52 16.30 23.30
C LEU A 358 4.63 17.55 23.18
N GLU A 359 3.42 17.52 23.75
CA GLU A 359 2.53 18.68 23.78
C GLU A 359 3.09 19.81 24.63
N ASN A 360 3.75 19.50 25.75
CA ASN A 360 4.42 20.49 26.59
C ASN A 360 5.63 21.11 25.87
N LEU A 361 6.45 20.30 25.19
CA LEU A 361 7.52 20.80 24.32
C LEU A 361 7.00 21.70 23.18
N ARG A 362 5.85 21.36 22.61
CA ARG A 362 5.22 22.21 21.58
C ARG A 362 4.82 23.57 22.15
N LYS A 363 4.31 23.61 23.39
CA LYS A 363 3.92 24.86 24.07
C LYS A 363 5.13 25.72 24.42
N SER A 364 6.29 25.14 24.73
CA SER A 364 7.49 25.87 25.17
C SER A 364 8.29 26.59 24.06
N ARG A 365 7.84 26.57 22.80
CA ARG A 365 8.49 27.20 21.61
C ARG A 365 9.82 26.55 21.16
N GLY A 366 9.88 25.22 21.10
CA GLY A 366 10.89 24.49 20.30
C GLY A 366 11.89 23.65 21.09
N LEU A 367 12.74 22.90 20.38
CA LEU A 367 13.67 21.89 20.92
C LEU A 367 14.71 22.46 21.90
N ASP A 368 14.97 23.77 21.82
CA ASP A 368 15.95 24.49 22.63
C ASP A 368 15.34 25.11 23.90
N SER A 369 14.02 24.94 24.11
CA SER A 369 13.31 25.47 25.27
C SER A 369 13.18 24.41 26.35
N ASN A 370 13.64 24.75 27.54
CA ASN A 370 13.60 23.84 28.68
C ASN A 370 12.15 23.65 29.17
N PRO A 371 11.68 22.42 29.44
CA PRO A 371 10.46 22.21 30.22
C PRO A 371 10.52 22.91 31.59
N ASP A 372 9.35 22.99 32.24
CA ASP A 372 9.19 23.57 33.59
C ASP A 372 10.27 23.05 34.57
N PRO A 373 10.69 23.87 35.55
CA PRO A 373 11.72 23.48 36.51
C PRO A 373 11.37 22.19 37.25
N CYS A 374 12.40 21.50 37.73
CA CYS A 374 12.25 20.22 38.42
C CYS A 374 11.23 20.34 39.58
N PRO A 375 10.15 19.53 39.62
CA PRO A 375 9.12 19.63 40.65
C PRO A 375 9.60 19.35 42.08
N ILE A 376 10.77 18.71 42.23
CA ILE A 376 11.33 18.30 43.52
C ILE A 376 12.25 19.40 44.08
N CYS A 377 13.27 19.82 43.32
CA CYS A 377 14.26 20.80 43.76
C CYS A 377 14.02 22.23 43.22
N GLN A 378 13.01 22.42 42.38
CA GLN A 378 12.66 23.69 41.70
C GLN A 378 13.79 24.29 40.86
N THR A 379 14.82 23.52 40.55
CA THR A 379 15.94 23.95 39.70
C THR A 379 15.58 23.79 38.23
N ASN A 380 15.99 24.74 37.39
CA ASN A 380 15.87 24.61 35.94
C ASN A 380 16.64 23.37 35.46
N LEU A 381 16.07 22.64 34.51
CA LEU A 381 16.54 21.32 34.09
C LEU A 381 17.82 21.34 33.22
N GLY A 382 18.32 22.52 32.86
CA GLY A 382 19.49 22.70 31.99
C GLY A 382 19.38 21.94 30.66
N ASP A 383 20.52 21.41 30.19
CA ASP A 383 20.61 20.64 28.95
C ASP A 383 20.29 19.14 29.13
N LYS A 384 20.13 18.68 30.38
CA LYS A 384 20.10 17.26 30.74
C LYS A 384 19.04 16.97 31.78
N TRP A 385 18.02 16.20 31.41
CA TRP A 385 16.95 15.83 32.33
C TRP A 385 16.37 14.46 32.06
N SER A 386 15.63 13.95 33.04
CA SER A 386 14.93 12.67 32.97
C SER A 386 13.44 12.90 32.82
N VAL A 387 12.78 11.98 32.10
CA VAL A 387 11.34 11.96 31.88
C VAL A 387 10.80 10.60 32.33
N LEU A 388 9.86 10.59 33.27
CA LEU A 388 9.20 9.37 33.71
C LEU A 388 8.15 8.91 32.67
N GLN A 389 7.65 7.67 32.78
CA GLN A 389 6.66 7.13 31.81
C GLN A 389 5.35 7.92 31.74
N CYS A 390 5.04 8.68 32.79
CA CYS A 390 3.89 9.59 32.85
C CYS A 390 4.12 10.93 32.13
N GLY A 391 5.31 11.18 31.55
CA GLY A 391 5.64 12.40 30.82
C GLY A 391 6.16 13.56 31.69
N HIS A 392 6.25 13.39 33.00
CA HIS A 392 6.77 14.41 33.91
C HIS A 392 8.32 14.46 33.90
N CYS A 393 8.86 15.67 33.88
CA CYS A 393 10.29 15.95 33.79
C CYS A 393 10.90 16.23 35.17
N TYR A 394 12.12 15.74 35.40
CA TYR A 394 12.87 15.90 36.65
C TYR A 394 14.36 16.03 36.35
N CYS A 395 15.11 16.70 37.24
CA CYS A 395 16.56 16.78 37.10
C CYS A 395 17.20 15.41 37.39
N MET A 396 18.41 15.22 36.88
CA MET A 396 19.15 13.97 37.03
C MET A 396 19.41 13.57 38.48
N GLU A 397 19.69 14.56 39.33
CA GLU A 397 19.99 14.34 40.74
C GLU A 397 18.76 13.84 41.51
N CYS A 398 17.62 14.48 41.30
CA CYS A 398 16.38 14.07 41.97
C CYS A 398 15.90 12.71 41.50
N VAL A 399 16.02 12.38 40.20
CA VAL A 399 15.68 11.02 39.73
C VAL A 399 16.63 9.98 40.31
N ARG A 400 17.93 10.25 40.33
CA ARG A 400 18.90 9.36 40.97
C ARG A 400 18.56 9.11 42.43
N TYR A 401 18.21 10.15 43.18
CA TYR A 401 17.78 10.00 44.57
C TYR A 401 16.53 9.13 44.71
N MET A 402 15.53 9.33 43.84
CA MET A 402 14.32 8.49 43.82
C MET A 402 14.62 7.02 43.49
N VAL A 403 15.55 6.77 42.57
CA VAL A 403 16.02 5.42 42.21
C VAL A 403 16.73 4.78 43.40
N ASP A 404 17.68 5.49 44.02
CA ASP A 404 18.48 4.99 45.14
C ASP A 404 17.63 4.67 46.38
N GLN A 405 16.62 5.49 46.70
CA GLN A 405 15.66 5.18 47.76
C GLN A 405 14.81 3.92 47.50
N SER A 406 14.65 3.55 46.23
CA SER A 406 13.78 2.45 45.81
C SER A 406 14.53 1.11 45.69
N ARG A 407 15.84 1.05 46.03
CA ARG A 407 16.72 -0.13 45.89
C ARG A 407 16.51 -1.26 46.93
N GLY A 408 15.39 -1.26 47.66
CA GLY A 408 15.09 -2.28 48.67
C GLY A 408 14.54 -3.61 48.13
N GLY A 409 14.29 -3.75 46.82
CA GLY A 409 13.66 -4.95 46.22
C GLY A 409 14.31 -5.43 44.92
N ARG A 410 13.89 -6.60 44.41
CA ARG A 410 14.41 -7.23 43.16
C ARG A 410 14.22 -6.37 41.89
N LYS A 411 13.35 -5.36 41.92
CA LYS A 411 13.10 -4.42 40.82
C LYS A 411 12.93 -3.01 41.38
N VAL A 412 13.62 -2.04 40.79
CA VAL A 412 13.54 -0.64 41.20
C VAL A 412 12.35 0.03 40.51
N ASN A 413 11.38 0.46 41.31
CA ASN A 413 10.21 1.20 40.84
C ASN A 413 10.19 2.59 41.47
N VAL A 414 10.23 3.62 40.64
CA VAL A 414 10.19 5.03 41.06
C VAL A 414 8.74 5.52 41.03
N LYS A 415 8.27 6.10 42.14
CA LYS A 415 6.96 6.74 42.21
C LYS A 415 7.08 8.21 41.79
N CYS A 416 6.33 8.62 40.76
CA CYS A 416 6.27 10.00 40.32
C CYS A 416 5.70 10.93 41.40
N PRO A 417 6.41 11.99 41.84
CA PRO A 417 5.89 12.93 42.84
C PRO A 417 4.63 13.71 42.42
N ILE A 418 4.43 13.95 41.12
CA ILE A 418 3.26 14.71 40.62
C ILE A 418 2.01 13.82 40.58
N CYS A 419 2.05 12.75 39.78
CA CYS A 419 0.86 11.92 39.51
C CYS A 419 0.82 10.61 40.29
N ARG A 420 1.85 10.31 41.09
CA ARG A 420 1.98 9.08 41.90
C ARG A 420 2.06 7.78 41.09
N GLU A 421 2.17 7.85 39.77
CA GLU A 421 2.36 6.69 38.89
C GLU A 421 3.73 6.07 39.11
N MET A 422 3.79 4.73 39.05
CA MET A 422 5.03 3.96 39.20
C MET A 422 5.72 3.81 37.85
N THR A 423 7.01 4.10 37.79
CA THR A 423 7.87 3.92 36.61
C THR A 423 9.01 2.96 36.97
N GLN A 424 9.20 1.91 36.17
CA GLN A 424 10.37 1.04 36.29
C GLN A 424 11.63 1.80 35.83
N GLU A 425 12.80 1.45 36.39
CA GLU A 425 14.09 2.07 36.02
C GLU A 425 14.34 2.06 34.49
N ASP A 426 14.12 0.93 33.83
CA ASP A 426 14.22 0.77 32.37
C ASP A 426 13.25 1.66 31.58
N GLY A 427 12.20 2.15 32.24
CA GLY A 427 11.18 3.01 31.68
C GLY A 427 11.50 4.50 31.74
N ILE A 428 12.57 4.90 32.43
CA ILE A 428 12.98 6.29 32.58
C ILE A 428 13.70 6.72 31.30
N SER A 429 13.15 7.74 30.64
CA SER A 429 13.77 8.32 29.44
C SER A 429 14.73 9.44 29.84
N TYR A 430 15.84 9.57 29.12
CA TYR A 430 16.83 10.61 29.35
C TYR A 430 16.92 11.53 28.13
N VAL A 431 16.90 12.82 28.38
CA VAL A 431 17.05 13.86 27.37
C VAL A 431 18.38 14.54 27.58
N ASN A 432 19.14 14.65 26.49
CA ASN A 432 20.40 15.37 26.48
C ASN A 432 20.45 16.27 25.24
N LEU A 433 20.41 17.58 25.49
CA LEU A 433 20.55 18.63 24.47
C LEU A 433 22.01 19.05 24.26
N SER A 434 22.97 18.52 25.04
CA SER A 434 24.37 18.90 24.86
C SER A 434 24.85 18.45 23.47
N CYS A 435 25.19 19.41 22.60
CA CYS A 435 25.97 19.13 21.39
C CYS A 435 27.30 18.52 21.85
N LYS A 436 27.69 17.36 21.31
CA LYS A 436 29.04 16.85 21.62
C LYS A 436 30.05 17.74 20.94
N VAL A 437 30.89 18.35 21.77
CA VAL A 437 32.09 19.04 21.32
C VAL A 437 33.14 17.97 21.13
N TYR A 438 33.62 17.82 19.90
CA TYR A 438 34.74 16.95 19.60
C TYR A 438 35.99 17.83 19.46
N GLU A 439 37.02 17.54 20.25
CA GLU A 439 38.32 18.20 20.12
C GLU A 439 39.06 17.58 18.92
N SER A 440 39.42 18.40 17.93
CA SER A 440 40.28 17.96 16.84
C SER A 440 41.70 17.74 17.35
N GLN A 441 42.29 16.57 17.08
CA GLN A 441 43.59 16.16 17.60
C GLN A 441 44.79 16.94 17.03
N LYS A 442 44.60 17.77 15.99
CA LYS A 442 45.74 18.38 15.27
C LYS A 442 45.88 19.90 15.37
N ASP A 443 44.81 20.65 15.60
CA ASP A 443 44.89 22.14 15.65
C ASP A 443 44.16 22.80 16.83
N GLY A 444 43.60 22.03 17.79
CA GLY A 444 42.91 22.60 18.95
C GLY A 444 41.60 23.35 18.63
N THR A 445 41.16 23.36 17.38
CA THR A 445 39.84 23.88 16.99
C THR A 445 38.76 22.87 17.36
N ALA A 446 37.87 23.25 18.28
CA ALA A 446 36.73 22.44 18.68
C ALA A 446 35.70 22.35 17.54
N ILE A 447 35.40 21.14 17.06
CA ILE A 447 34.37 20.90 16.04
C ILE A 447 33.09 20.47 16.74
N THR A 448 32.04 21.27 16.60
CA THR A 448 30.73 20.97 17.19
C THR A 448 29.79 20.40 16.14
N VAL A 449 29.29 19.18 16.37
CA VAL A 449 28.19 18.63 15.57
C VAL A 449 26.87 19.13 16.13
N ARG A 450 26.09 19.83 15.30
CA ARG A 450 24.73 20.30 15.59
C ARG A 450 23.74 19.15 15.43
N GLY A 451 22.69 19.16 16.25
CA GLY A 451 21.61 18.17 16.18
C GLY A 451 21.80 16.96 17.11
N SER A 452 20.70 16.28 17.43
CA SER A 452 20.71 15.05 18.22
C SER A 452 20.67 13.84 17.29
N HIS A 453 21.84 13.25 17.03
CA HIS A 453 21.99 12.12 16.13
C HIS A 453 22.51 10.87 16.86
N SER A 454 22.37 9.70 16.23
CA SER A 454 23.01 8.49 16.75
C SER A 454 24.54 8.65 16.71
N THR A 455 25.24 7.97 17.61
CA THR A 455 26.71 8.05 17.74
C THR A 455 27.45 7.81 16.43
N LYS A 456 26.91 6.93 15.58
CA LYS A 456 27.45 6.58 14.26
C LYS A 456 27.26 7.71 13.24
N VAL A 457 26.07 8.29 13.17
CA VAL A 457 25.76 9.40 12.26
C VAL A 457 26.58 10.64 12.65
N GLU A 458 26.63 10.91 13.95
CA GLU A 458 27.43 11.98 14.53
C GLU A 458 28.92 11.82 14.20
N ALA A 459 29.49 10.62 14.34
CA ALA A 459 30.89 10.35 13.97
C ALA A 459 31.17 10.58 12.47
N VAL A 460 30.24 10.22 11.58
CA VAL A 460 30.37 10.47 10.13
C VAL A 460 30.35 11.97 9.84
N VAL A 461 29.40 12.71 10.42
CA VAL A 461 29.31 14.17 10.23
C VAL A 461 30.57 14.84 10.79
N HIS A 462 31.00 14.46 11.99
CA HIS A 462 32.23 14.95 12.60
C HIS A 462 33.43 14.74 11.68
N ARG A 463 33.62 13.52 11.16
CA ARG A 463 34.75 13.22 10.27
C ARG A 463 34.69 14.04 8.97
N LEU A 464 33.52 14.28 8.42
CA LEU A 464 33.36 15.14 7.23
C LEU A 464 33.68 16.62 7.53
N LEU A 465 33.33 17.09 8.73
CA LEU A 465 33.69 18.45 9.17
C LEU A 465 35.20 18.60 9.39
N GLU A 466 35.85 17.58 9.99
CA GLU A 466 37.31 17.53 10.11
C GLU A 466 37.99 17.59 8.75
N LEU A 467 37.59 16.71 7.82
CA LEU A 467 38.15 16.66 6.48
C LEU A 467 37.99 17.99 5.74
N ARG A 468 36.85 18.67 5.93
CA ARG A 468 36.61 19.98 5.32
C ARG A 468 37.44 21.10 5.96
N ALA A 469 37.79 20.96 7.23
CA ALA A 469 38.69 21.89 7.92
C ALA A 469 40.14 21.73 7.44
N GLU A 470 40.56 20.49 7.18
CA GLU A 470 41.87 20.16 6.59
C GLU A 470 41.95 20.61 5.12
N GLU A 471 40.93 20.28 4.33
CA GLU A 471 40.84 20.59 2.90
C GLU A 471 39.45 21.18 2.55
N PRO A 472 39.34 22.49 2.26
CA PRO A 472 38.04 23.13 1.98
C PRO A 472 37.28 22.50 0.81
N ASP A 473 38.03 21.98 -0.18
CA ASP A 473 37.51 21.39 -1.41
C ASP A 473 37.38 19.85 -1.36
N VAL A 474 37.39 19.25 -0.15
CA VAL A 474 37.37 17.79 0.01
C VAL A 474 36.07 17.16 -0.52
N LYS A 475 36.22 16.03 -1.20
CA LYS A 475 35.12 15.22 -1.71
C LYS A 475 35.18 13.80 -1.15
N ALA A 476 34.11 13.37 -0.50
CA ALA A 476 34.02 12.06 0.14
C ALA A 476 32.82 11.24 -0.38
N LEU A 477 33.01 9.93 -0.49
CA LEU A 477 31.95 8.97 -0.78
C LEU A 477 31.48 8.33 0.52
N VAL A 478 30.17 8.36 0.79
CA VAL A 478 29.57 7.76 1.99
C VAL A 478 28.67 6.60 1.57
N PHE A 479 29.06 5.38 1.93
CA PHE A 479 28.33 4.16 1.56
C PHE A 479 27.50 3.60 2.69
N SER A 480 26.27 3.20 2.37
CA SER A 480 25.37 2.47 3.27
C SER A 480 24.61 1.38 2.51
N THR A 481 24.48 0.20 3.11
CA THR A 481 23.56 -0.85 2.67
C THR A 481 22.10 -0.48 2.96
N TRP A 482 21.85 0.38 3.96
CA TRP A 482 20.53 0.82 4.39
C TRP A 482 20.20 2.21 3.84
N GLU A 483 19.24 2.29 2.91
CA GLU A 483 18.86 3.57 2.30
C GLU A 483 18.27 4.57 3.29
N LYS A 484 17.53 4.09 4.30
CA LYS A 484 16.98 4.93 5.37
C LYS A 484 18.07 5.61 6.21
N VAL A 485 19.25 4.98 6.36
CA VAL A 485 20.36 5.62 7.08
C VAL A 485 20.94 6.77 6.26
N LEU A 486 20.91 6.69 4.93
CA LEU A 486 21.28 7.81 4.07
C LEU A 486 20.31 8.99 4.19
N ASP A 487 19.01 8.73 4.44
CA ASP A 487 18.04 9.80 4.75
C ASP A 487 18.38 10.52 6.06
N VAL A 488 18.73 9.76 7.10
CA VAL A 488 19.13 10.33 8.40
C VAL A 488 20.43 11.12 8.27
N LEU A 489 21.42 10.59 7.52
CA LEU A 489 22.67 11.30 7.25
C LEU A 489 22.44 12.58 6.45
N ALA A 490 21.57 12.56 5.43
CA ALA A 490 21.21 13.74 4.66
C ALA A 490 20.65 14.85 5.56
N HIS A 491 19.77 14.49 6.50
CA HIS A 491 19.23 15.44 7.47
C HIS A 491 20.34 16.01 8.37
N ALA A 492 21.17 15.15 8.96
CA ALA A 492 22.27 15.55 9.82
C ALA A 492 23.31 16.45 9.10
N LEU A 493 23.64 16.15 7.84
CA LEU A 493 24.55 16.97 7.03
C LEU A 493 23.94 18.34 6.72
N THR A 494 22.63 18.41 6.48
CA THR A 494 21.91 19.67 6.27
C THR A 494 21.99 20.55 7.53
N GLU A 495 21.72 19.98 8.72
CA GLU A 495 21.78 20.72 10.00
C GLU A 495 23.19 21.24 10.32
N ASN A 496 24.22 20.53 9.85
CA ASN A 496 25.63 20.87 10.03
C ASN A 496 26.23 21.70 8.88
N ASN A 497 25.40 22.20 7.96
CA ASN A 497 25.83 22.97 6.79
C ASN A 497 26.91 22.26 5.95
N VAL A 498 26.82 20.94 5.80
CA VAL A 498 27.68 20.15 4.91
C VAL A 498 26.96 19.92 3.60
N SER A 499 27.55 20.37 2.49
CA SER A 499 26.96 20.17 1.17
C SER A 499 27.06 18.71 0.76
N PHE A 500 25.94 18.13 0.34
CA PHE A 500 25.89 16.73 -0.08
C PHE A 500 24.98 16.53 -1.29
N SER A 501 25.25 15.45 -2.00
CA SER A 501 24.40 14.91 -3.06
C SER A 501 24.00 13.48 -2.70
N ARG A 502 22.81 13.04 -3.10
CA ARG A 502 22.35 11.67 -2.87
C ARG A 502 21.95 11.03 -4.17
N LEU A 503 22.47 9.83 -4.42
CA LEU A 503 22.07 9.06 -5.58
C LEU A 503 20.74 8.35 -5.31
N GLN A 504 19.71 8.68 -6.09
CA GLN A 504 18.40 8.01 -6.06
C GLN A 504 18.13 7.29 -7.40
N PRO A 505 17.35 6.19 -7.39
CA PRO A 505 16.95 5.51 -8.62
C PRO A 505 16.07 6.42 -9.48
N GLY A 506 16.46 6.68 -10.73
CA GLY A 506 15.60 7.40 -11.68
C GLY A 506 16.35 8.26 -12.70
N LEU A 507 15.59 9.10 -13.40
CA LEU A 507 16.02 9.87 -14.59
C LEU A 507 17.08 10.96 -14.30
N LYS A 508 17.39 11.28 -13.03
CA LYS A 508 18.33 12.35 -12.64
C LYS A 508 19.71 11.85 -12.19
N GLN A 509 20.00 10.56 -12.34
CA GLN A 509 21.26 9.97 -11.84
C GLN A 509 22.51 10.62 -12.47
N GLN A 510 22.50 10.88 -13.77
CA GLN A 510 23.64 11.48 -14.48
C GLN A 510 23.90 12.93 -14.06
N GLU A 511 22.84 13.70 -13.85
CA GLU A 511 22.92 15.10 -13.40
C GLU A 511 23.58 15.21 -12.01
N ILE A 512 23.18 14.33 -11.07
CA ILE A 512 23.75 14.29 -9.72
C ILE A 512 25.25 13.97 -9.75
N LEU A 513 25.64 13.01 -10.59
CA LEU A 513 27.05 12.64 -10.76
C LEU A 513 27.85 13.78 -11.39
N GLN A 514 27.32 14.45 -12.41
CA GLN A 514 27.97 15.62 -13.01
C GLN A 514 28.13 16.75 -11.99
N ASN A 515 27.11 17.02 -11.17
CA ASN A 515 27.17 18.02 -10.12
C ASN A 515 28.23 17.70 -9.06
N PHE A 516 28.43 16.41 -8.74
CA PHE A 516 29.50 15.99 -7.83
C PHE A 516 30.89 16.13 -8.46
N LYS A 517 31.03 15.90 -9.76
CA LYS A 517 32.31 16.06 -10.48
C LYS A 517 32.71 17.52 -10.64
N ASN A 518 31.75 18.37 -10.97
CA ASN A 518 31.98 19.79 -11.17
C ASN A 518 32.41 20.48 -9.86
N SER A 519 33.13 21.60 -9.96
CA SER A 519 33.59 22.37 -8.79
C SER A 519 32.54 23.37 -8.27
N LYS A 520 31.45 23.61 -9.02
CA LYS A 520 30.35 24.50 -8.64
C LYS A 520 29.00 23.85 -8.99
N PRO A 521 28.08 23.63 -8.03
CA PRO A 521 28.19 23.88 -6.59
C PRO A 521 29.20 22.94 -5.90
N HIS A 522 29.85 23.43 -4.84
CA HIS A 522 30.80 22.64 -4.06
C HIS A 522 30.06 21.56 -3.24
N VAL A 523 30.24 20.29 -3.59
CA VAL A 523 29.60 19.15 -2.90
C VAL A 523 30.67 18.37 -2.13
N THR A 524 30.56 18.36 -0.79
CA THR A 524 31.53 17.73 0.11
C THR A 524 31.33 16.20 0.18
N ALA A 525 30.08 15.73 0.19
CA ALA A 525 29.76 14.32 0.37
C ALA A 525 28.78 13.78 -0.70
N LEU A 526 29.05 12.57 -1.22
CA LEU A 526 28.11 11.84 -2.07
C LEU A 526 27.58 10.60 -1.33
N LEU A 527 26.28 10.61 -1.03
CA LEU A 527 25.57 9.53 -0.34
C LEU A 527 25.16 8.45 -1.35
N LEU A 528 25.71 7.25 -1.20
CA LEU A 528 25.55 6.13 -2.14
C LEU A 528 25.06 4.86 -1.46
N PRO A 529 24.00 4.22 -1.95
CA PRO A 529 23.68 2.88 -1.49
C PRO A 529 24.66 1.86 -2.11
N VAL A 530 25.16 0.92 -1.30
CA VAL A 530 26.21 -0.06 -1.68
C VAL A 530 25.86 -0.82 -2.97
N ARG A 531 24.60 -1.27 -3.09
CA ARG A 531 24.05 -1.96 -4.28
C ARG A 531 24.21 -1.19 -5.61
N TRP A 532 24.32 0.14 -5.55
CA TRP A 532 24.52 1.01 -6.71
C TRP A 532 25.98 1.41 -6.88
N GLY A 533 26.73 1.53 -5.77
CA GLY A 533 28.19 1.69 -5.79
C GLY A 533 28.91 0.56 -6.53
N ALA A 534 28.34 -0.64 -6.54
CA ALA A 534 28.86 -1.81 -7.24
C ALA A 534 28.72 -1.78 -8.79
N LYS A 535 27.99 -0.83 -9.38
CA LYS A 535 27.59 -0.91 -10.81
C LYS A 535 28.41 -0.06 -11.81
N GLY A 536 29.66 0.26 -11.52
CA GLY A 536 30.57 0.79 -12.56
C GLY A 536 30.73 2.31 -12.62
N LEU A 537 30.36 3.07 -11.59
CA LEU A 537 30.56 4.53 -11.54
C LEU A 537 32.07 4.89 -11.50
N ASN A 538 32.48 5.94 -12.23
CA ASN A 538 33.86 6.46 -12.22
C ASN A 538 33.87 7.80 -11.48
N LEU A 539 34.36 7.81 -10.22
CA LEU A 539 34.31 8.93 -9.28
C LEU A 539 35.73 9.25 -8.75
N VAL A 540 36.63 9.59 -9.66
CA VAL A 540 38.05 9.89 -9.38
C VAL A 540 38.23 11.19 -8.58
N GLU A 541 37.19 12.03 -8.53
CA GLU A 541 37.21 13.32 -7.85
C GLU A 541 37.08 13.20 -6.32
N ALA A 542 36.69 12.04 -5.79
CA ALA A 542 36.61 11.81 -4.35
C ALA A 542 37.95 11.28 -3.81
N THR A 543 38.38 11.80 -2.66
CA THR A 543 39.63 11.41 -1.97
C THR A 543 39.39 10.46 -0.81
N HIS A 544 38.19 10.48 -0.22
CA HIS A 544 37.86 9.70 0.97
C HIS A 544 36.65 8.77 0.75
N VAL A 545 36.69 7.59 1.36
CA VAL A 545 35.58 6.64 1.43
C VAL A 545 35.20 6.39 2.88
N LEU A 546 33.94 6.65 3.22
CA LEU A 546 33.36 6.34 4.52
C LEU A 546 32.35 5.21 4.35
N LEU A 547 32.64 4.07 4.97
CA LEU A 547 31.69 2.95 5.07
C LEU A 547 30.92 3.12 6.37
N VAL A 548 29.61 3.34 6.27
CA VAL A 548 28.77 3.55 7.44
C VAL A 548 28.73 2.24 8.23
N GLU A 549 28.45 1.09 7.62
CA GLU A 549 28.53 -0.24 8.25
C GLU A 549 29.45 -1.19 7.50
N PRO A 550 29.94 -2.26 8.17
CA PRO A 550 30.66 -3.34 7.49
C PRO A 550 29.82 -3.93 6.35
N ILE A 551 30.43 -4.06 5.17
CA ILE A 551 29.82 -4.69 4.01
C ILE A 551 30.08 -6.20 4.12
N LEU A 552 29.00 -7.00 4.14
CA LEU A 552 29.12 -8.46 4.36
C LEU A 552 29.85 -9.19 3.22
N ASN A 553 29.83 -8.64 2.02
CA ASN A 553 30.50 -9.19 0.86
C ASN A 553 31.83 -8.44 0.60
N PRO A 554 32.99 -9.08 0.82
CA PRO A 554 34.30 -8.46 0.61
C PRO A 554 34.49 -7.94 -0.83
N ALA A 555 33.86 -8.57 -1.82
CA ALA A 555 33.95 -8.12 -3.20
C ALA A 555 33.27 -6.76 -3.42
N ASP A 556 32.11 -6.54 -2.79
CA ASP A 556 31.38 -5.27 -2.87
C ASP A 556 32.12 -4.15 -2.13
N GLU A 557 32.78 -4.49 -1.02
CA GLU A 557 33.63 -3.56 -0.26
C GLU A 557 34.85 -3.10 -1.06
N LEU A 558 35.63 -4.06 -1.59
CA LEU A 558 36.77 -3.76 -2.45
C LEU A 558 36.37 -2.97 -3.68
N GLN A 559 35.19 -3.25 -4.23
CA GLN A 559 34.66 -2.52 -5.36
C GLN A 559 34.24 -1.09 -5.00
N ALA A 560 33.70 -0.86 -3.79
CA ALA A 560 33.39 0.46 -3.28
C ALA A 560 34.66 1.29 -3.03
N ILE A 561 35.70 0.69 -2.45
CA ILE A 561 37.01 1.33 -2.22
C ILE A 561 37.71 1.64 -3.56
N GLY A 562 37.68 0.70 -4.51
CA GLY A 562 38.23 0.86 -5.86
C GLY A 562 37.51 1.91 -6.74
N ARG A 563 36.50 2.62 -6.20
CA ARG A 563 35.92 3.82 -6.83
C ARG A 563 36.78 5.05 -6.65
N VAL A 564 37.44 5.16 -5.50
CA VAL A 564 38.38 6.24 -5.19
C VAL A 564 39.75 5.86 -5.71
N HIS A 565 40.35 4.78 -5.20
CA HIS A 565 41.72 4.40 -5.56
C HIS A 565 41.81 3.86 -7.01
N ARG A 566 42.14 4.75 -7.96
CA ARG A 566 42.33 4.44 -9.39
C ARG A 566 43.63 5.05 -9.93
N ILE A 567 44.20 4.39 -10.95
CA ILE A 567 45.39 4.85 -11.67
C ILE A 567 45.09 6.24 -12.28
N GLY A 568 45.82 7.27 -11.86
CA GLY A 568 45.64 8.66 -12.31
C GLY A 568 45.16 9.65 -11.26
N GLN A 569 44.95 9.23 -10.01
CA GLN A 569 44.84 10.16 -8.87
C GLN A 569 46.24 10.64 -8.45
N THR A 570 46.44 11.96 -8.37
CA THR A 570 47.67 12.62 -7.86
C THR A 570 47.44 13.21 -6.50
#